data_AF-A0A542BDU3-F1
#
_entry.id   AF-A0A542BDU3-F1
#
_cell.length_a   1.000
_cell.length_b   1.000
_cell.length_c   1.000
_cell.angle_alpha   90.00
_cell.angle_beta   90.00
_cell.angle_gamma   90.00
#
_symmetry.space_group_name_H-M   'P 1'
#
loop_
_entity.id
_entity.type
_entity.pdbx_description
1 polymer ?
#
loop_
_entity_poly.entity_id
_entity_poly.type
_entity_poly.pdbx_seq_one_letter_code
_entity_poly.pdbx_strand_id
1 'polypeptide(L)' 'MGQKQILLPEIDLDVVDVQAVAITATPRGETMISLEMSGGQIMNLIFSPATLAQLEAMLDIANEARTRERPIQ' A
#
# COMPACT_ATOMS: atom_id res chain seq x y z
N MET A 1 26.04 -22.20 -8.52
CA MET A 1 24.64 -22.06 -8.97
C MET A 1 24.27 -20.60 -8.80
N GLY A 2 24.14 -19.85 -9.90
CA GLY A 2 23.83 -18.42 -9.85
C GLY A 2 22.37 -18.20 -9.44
N GLN A 3 22.15 -17.39 -8.41
CA GLN A 3 20.80 -16.91 -8.11
C GLN A 3 20.36 -15.99 -9.25
N LYS A 4 19.32 -16.41 -9.97
CA LYS A 4 18.69 -15.58 -11.01
C LYS A 4 18.02 -14.42 -10.28
N GLN A 5 18.66 -13.25 -10.31
CA GLN A 5 18.11 -12.04 -9.73
C GLN A 5 16.80 -11.72 -10.45
N ILE A 6 15.68 -11.90 -9.75
CA ILE A 6 14.36 -11.51 -10.25
C ILE A 6 14.30 -9.99 -10.09
N LEU A 7 14.61 -9.27 -11.17
CA LEU A 7 14.27 -7.85 -11.27
C LEU A 7 12.74 -7.78 -11.36
N LEU A 8 12.09 -7.52 -10.24
CA LEU A 8 10.68 -7.15 -10.25
C LEU A 8 10.58 -5.77 -10.92
N PRO A 9 9.64 -5.56 -11.85
CA PRO A 9 9.46 -4.24 -12.45
C PRO A 9 9.08 -3.25 -11.35
N GLU A 10 9.84 -2.17 -11.26
CA GLU A 10 9.44 -1.01 -10.47
C GLU A 10 8.26 -0.37 -11.19
N ILE A 11 7.13 -0.27 -10.49
CA ILE A 11 5.93 0.37 -11.00
C ILE A 11 5.74 1.65 -10.19
N ASP A 12 5.94 2.79 -10.83
CA ASP A 12 5.56 4.09 -10.28
C ASP A 12 4.10 4.35 -10.63
N LEU A 13 3.27 4.62 -9.62
CA LEU A 13 1.83 4.80 -9.75
C LEU A 13 1.46 6.19 -9.23
N ASP A 14 1.22 7.11 -10.16
CA ASP A 14 0.57 8.38 -9.85
C ASP A 14 -0.94 8.21 -9.99
N VAL A 15 -1.64 8.17 -8.86
CA VAL A 15 -3.09 7.98 -8.81
C VAL A 15 -3.75 9.31 -8.43
N VAL A 16 -4.38 9.94 -9.42
CA VAL A 16 -5.16 11.17 -9.24
C VAL A 16 -6.65 10.87 -9.14
N ASP A 17 -7.39 11.76 -8.48
CA ASP A 17 -8.86 11.73 -8.40
C ASP A 17 -9.48 10.43 -7.84
N VAL A 18 -8.90 9.89 -6.76
CA VAL A 18 -9.50 8.78 -6.01
C VAL A 18 -10.81 9.24 -5.35
N GLN A 19 -11.93 8.65 -5.75
CA GLN A 19 -13.26 8.95 -5.23
C GLN A 19 -13.60 8.14 -3.99
N ALA A 20 -13.20 6.87 -3.96
CA ALA A 20 -13.47 5.97 -2.85
C ALA A 20 -12.31 5.01 -2.61
N VAL A 21 -12.15 4.64 -1.34
CA VAL A 21 -11.20 3.62 -0.90
C VAL A 21 -11.96 2.60 -0.07
N ALA A 22 -11.81 1.31 -0.41
CA ALA A 22 -12.36 0.21 0.36
C ALA A 22 -11.25 -0.75 0.76
N ILE A 23 -11.29 -1.21 2.03
CA ILE A 23 -10.35 -2.20 2.56
C ILE A 23 -11.16 -3.43 2.94
N THR A 24 -10.80 -4.58 2.38
CA THR A 24 -11.53 -5.83 2.57
C THR A 24 -10.57 -7.00 2.74
N ALA A 25 -11.00 -8.04 3.45
CA ALA A 25 -10.29 -9.31 3.47
C ALA A 25 -10.72 -10.17 2.28
N THR A 26 -9.77 -10.77 1.57
CA THR A 26 -10.06 -11.75 0.52
C THR A 26 -10.43 -13.10 1.15
N PRO A 27 -11.11 -14.00 0.43
CA PRO A 27 -11.39 -15.35 0.92
C PRO A 27 -10.14 -16.18 1.26
N ARG A 28 -8.96 -15.73 0.82
CA ARG A 28 -7.66 -16.37 1.11
C ARG A 28 -6.98 -15.81 2.36
N GLY A 29 -7.60 -14.83 3.03
CA GLY A 29 -7.03 -14.16 4.21
C GLY A 29 -6.02 -13.06 3.85
N GLU A 30 -5.98 -12.62 2.60
CA GLU A 30 -5.18 -11.46 2.17
C GLU A 30 -5.99 -10.18 2.39
N THR A 31 -5.30 -9.04 2.42
CA THR A 31 -5.98 -7.74 2.48
C THR A 31 -5.99 -7.12 1.09
N MET A 32 -7.18 -6.76 0.61
CA MET A 32 -7.36 -6.02 -0.63
C MET A 32 -7.74 -4.57 -0.32
N ILE A 33 -6.94 -3.64 -0.84
CA ILE A 33 -7.22 -2.21 -0.86
C ILE A 33 -7.67 -1.86 -2.27
N SER A 34 -8.95 -1.51 -2.41
CA SER A 34 -9.56 -1.07 -3.66
C SER A 34 -9.60 0.45 -3.71
N LEU A 35 -9.01 1.02 -4.76
CA LEU A 35 -9.06 2.44 -5.09
C LEU A 35 -10.01 2.62 -6.27
N GLU A 36 -11.07 3.41 -6.10
CA GLU A 36 -11.98 3.81 -7.18
C GLU A 36 -11.57 5.21 -7.65
N MET A 37 -11.17 5.33 -8.92
CA MET A 37 -10.74 6.57 -9.55
C MET A 37 -11.89 7.23 -10.31
N SER A 38 -11.75 8.52 -10.58
CA SER A 38 -12.66 9.22 -11.49
C SER A 38 -12.72 8.54 -12.86
N GLY A 39 -13.95 8.36 -13.36
CA GLY A 39 -14.20 7.59 -14.58
C GLY A 39 -14.49 6.10 -14.37
N GLY A 40 -14.57 5.63 -13.13
CA GLY A 40 -15.01 4.26 -12.78
C GLY A 40 -13.91 3.21 -12.94
N GLN A 41 -12.66 3.62 -13.14
CA GLN A 41 -11.51 2.73 -13.07
C GLN A 41 -11.32 2.28 -11.62
N ILE A 42 -11.02 0.99 -11.41
CA ILE A 42 -10.74 0.42 -10.08
C ILE A 42 -9.36 -0.24 -10.10
N MET A 43 -8.56 0.07 -9.08
CA MET A 43 -7.24 -0.51 -8.85
C MET A 43 -7.27 -1.26 -7.53
N ASN A 44 -6.88 -2.53 -7.55
CA ASN A 44 -6.81 -3.37 -6.37
C ASN A 44 -5.37 -3.67 -6.01
N LEU A 45 -4.96 -3.29 -4.80
CA LEU A 45 -3.70 -3.69 -4.21
C LEU A 45 -3.98 -4.85 -3.25
N ILE A 46 -3.37 -6.01 -3.49
CA ILE A 46 -3.57 -7.21 -2.68
C ILE A 46 -2.29 -7.51 -1.92
N PHE A 47 -2.41 -7.56 -0.59
CA PHE A 47 -1.30 -7.79 0.31
C PHE A 47 -1.45 -9.13 1.00
N SER A 48 -0.40 -9.95 0.92
CA SER A 48 -0.27 -11.09 1.82
C SER A 48 -0.16 -10.58 3.27
N PRO A 49 -0.52 -11.41 4.29
CA PRO A 49 -0.41 -11.00 5.69
C PRO A 49 0.99 -10.50 6.07
N ALA A 50 2.04 -11.14 5.57
CA ALA A 50 3.42 -10.75 5.85
C ALA A 50 3.79 -9.41 5.20
N THR A 51 3.37 -9.17 3.97
CA THR A 51 3.61 -7.90 3.26
C THR A 51 2.82 -6.75 3.89
N LEU A 52 1.59 -7.01 4.32
CA LEU A 52 0.77 -6.01 5.01
C LEU A 52 1.42 -5.57 6.32
N ALA A 53 1.89 -6.53 7.14
CA ALA A 53 2.58 -6.21 8.39
C ALA A 53 3.84 -5.36 8.18
N GLN A 54 4.57 -5.57 7.07
CA GLN A 54 5.72 -4.73 6.72
C GLN A 54 5.30 -3.31 6.32
N LEU A 55 4.20 -3.17 5.57
CA LEU A 55 3.65 -1.86 5.22
C LEU A 55 3.19 -1.10 6.48
N GLU A 56 2.46 -1.76 7.37
CA GLU A 56 2.02 -1.19 8.65
C GLU A 56 3.21 -0.71 9.49
N ALA A 57 4.25 -1.54 9.65
CA ALA A 57 5.45 -1.16 10.37
C ALA A 57 6.17 0.05 9.73
N MET A 58 6.22 0.12 8.40
CA MET A 58 6.81 1.26 7.70
C MET A 58 5.98 2.54 7.90
N LEU A 59 4.65 2.43 7.89
CA LEU A 59 3.74 3.54 8.14
C LEU A 59 3.83 4.04 9.58
N ASP A 60 3.95 3.14 10.55
CA ASP A 60 4.15 3.50 11.97
C ASP A 60 5.44 4.30 12.15
N ILE A 61 6.55 3.84 11.57
CA ILE A 61 7.83 4.57 11.60
C ILE A 61 7.69 5.95 10.96
N ALA A 62 7.03 6.04 9.80
CA ALA A 62 6.81 7.32 9.11
C ALA A 62 5.90 8.26 9.91
N ASN A 63 4.90 7.74 10.61
CA ASN A 63 3.99 8.51 11.43
C ASN A 63 4.68 9.01 12.72
N GLU A 64 5.52 8.18 13.34
CA GLU A 64 6.38 8.60 14.46
C GLU A 64 7.34 9.71 14.04
N ALA A 65 7.98 9.59 12.87
CA ALA A 65 8.86 10.61 12.33
C ALA A 65 8.11 11.94 12.12
N ARG A 66 6.93 11.90 11.49
CA ARG A 66 6.06 13.08 11.32
C ARG A 66 5.61 13.70 12.64
N THR A 67 5.39 12.88 13.67
CA THR A 67 4.96 13.37 14.99
C THR A 67 6.10 14.08 15.73
N ARG A 68 7.35 13.60 15.57
CA ARG A 68 8.54 14.26 16.12
C ARG A 68 8.86 15.60 15.42
N GLU A 69 8.44 15.77 14.18
CA GLU A 69 8.63 16.99 13.38
C GLU A 69 7.56 18.07 13.59
N ARG A 70 6.42 17.75 14.23
CA ARG A 70 5.43 18.75 14.61
C ARG A 70 5.85 19.40 15.94
N PRO A 71 6.17 20.71 15.98
CA PRO A 71 6.33 21.38 17.26
C PRO A 71 4.99 21.35 17.99
N ILE A 72 5.03 21.08 19.29
CA ILE A 72 3.91 21.35 20.20
C ILE A 72 3.59 22.84 20.03
N GLN A 73 2.43 23.16 19.46
CA GLN A 73 1.87 24.51 19.49
C GLN A 73 1.25 24.77 20.86
#